data_AF-A0A699YDI4-F1
#
_entry.id   AF-A0A699YDI4-F1
#
_cell.length_a   1.000
_cell.length_b   1.000
_cell.length_c   1.000
_cell.angle_alpha   90.00
_cell.angle_beta   90.00
_cell.angle_gamma   90.00
#
_symmetry.space_group_name_H-M   'P 1'
#
loop_
_entity.id
_entity.type
_entity.pdbx_description
1 polymer ?
#
loop_
_entity_poly.entity_id
_entity_poly.type
_entity_poly.pdbx_seq_one_letter_code
_entity_poly.pdbx_strand_id
1 'polypeptide(L)'
;MEVTGQNFDMDPKTFTLGNMFSMQLHKFADEIGKITNAAVKELTIENEIKKLSDVWREQRFELGKYTKGAEDRGYVLRQTEEIMVLLEDMGLNLQSMMASPFVRPFLSEVRGWEQKLSL
;
A
#
# COMPACT_ATOMS: atom_id res chain seq x y z
N MET A 1 13.97 18.24 11.46
CA MET A 1 14.35 19.65 11.61
C MET A 1 13.21 20.48 12.20
N GLU A 2 11.97 20.31 11.74
CA GLU A 2 10.82 21.12 12.22
C GLU A 2 10.40 20.81 13.67
N VAL A 3 10.46 19.54 14.09
CA VAL A 3 10.06 19.09 15.44
C VAL A 3 11.18 19.25 16.47
N THR A 4 12.41 18.93 16.10
CA THR A 4 13.58 19.02 17.00
C THR A 4 14.30 20.36 16.95
N GLY A 5 14.01 21.21 15.95
CA GLY A 5 14.75 22.45 15.67
C GLY A 5 16.21 22.26 15.23
N GLN A 6 16.67 21.01 15.14
CA GLN A 6 18.06 20.67 14.88
C GLN A 6 18.30 20.44 13.38
N ASN A 7 19.40 20.98 12.87
CA ASN A 7 19.83 20.80 11.49
C ASN A 7 20.48 19.42 11.34
N PHE A 8 19.92 18.57 10.50
CA PHE A 8 20.42 17.22 10.23
C PHE A 8 21.08 17.20 8.86
N ASP A 9 22.41 17.32 8.85
CA ASP A 9 23.20 17.26 7.63
C ASP A 9 23.60 15.80 7.34
N MET A 10 23.14 15.27 6.21
CA MET A 10 23.44 13.91 5.75
C MET A 10 24.69 13.84 4.87
N ASP A 11 25.47 14.92 4.74
CA ASP A 11 26.79 14.84 4.08
C ASP A 11 27.70 13.88 4.88
N PRO A 12 28.19 12.77 4.26
CA PRO A 12 29.09 11.83 4.92
C PRO A 12 30.36 12.46 5.50
N LYS A 13 30.75 13.64 5.03
CA LYS A 13 31.91 14.40 5.52
C LYS A 13 31.63 15.15 6.82
N THR A 14 30.38 15.52 7.09
CA THR A 14 29.95 16.28 8.28
C THR A 14 29.18 15.41 9.28
N PHE A 15 28.69 14.24 8.85
CA PHE A 15 28.00 13.26 9.68
C PHE A 15 28.97 12.52 10.62
N THR A 16 29.30 13.16 11.74
CA THR A 16 30.17 12.60 12.78
C THR A 16 29.39 12.26 14.06
N LEU A 17 29.89 11.30 14.84
CA LEU A 17 29.30 10.91 16.12
C LEU A 17 29.18 12.09 17.10
N GLY A 18 30.15 13.01 17.08
CA GLY A 18 30.12 14.24 17.89
C GLY A 18 28.97 15.17 17.49
N ASN A 19 28.72 15.35 16.20
CA ASN A 19 27.58 16.14 15.72
C ASN A 19 26.25 15.47 16.09
N MET A 20 26.16 14.13 16.03
CA MET A 20 24.97 13.39 16.45
C MET A 20 24.64 13.58 17.94
N PHE A 21 25.64 13.51 18.83
CA PHE A 21 25.44 13.78 20.26
C PHE A 21 25.05 15.24 20.53
N SER A 22 25.60 16.18 19.75
CA SER A 22 25.32 17.62 19.86
C SER A 22 23.85 17.96 19.58
N MET A 23 23.17 17.16 18.76
CA MET A 23 21.73 17.33 18.47
C MET A 23 20.81 16.96 19.64
N GLN A 24 21.31 16.23 20.64
CA GLN A 24 20.57 15.85 21.86
C GLN A 24 19.19 15.21 21.57
N LEU A 25 19.11 14.39 20.51
CA LEU A 25 17.86 13.76 20.05
C LEU A 25 17.14 12.91 21.11
N HIS A 26 17.88 12.42 22.11
CA HIS A 26 17.32 11.71 23.26
C HIS A 26 16.28 12.54 24.04
N LYS A 27 16.35 13.88 24.00
CA LYS A 27 15.35 14.77 24.61
C LYS A 27 14.01 14.78 23.88
N PHE A 28 14.00 14.33 22.62
CA PHE A 28 12.82 14.29 21.76
C PHE A 28 12.40 12.85 21.45
N ALA A 29 12.84 11.88 22.27
CA ALA A 29 12.62 10.46 22.02
C ALA A 29 11.13 10.10 21.80
N ASP A 30 10.22 10.72 22.54
CA ASP A 30 8.78 10.49 22.41
C ASP A 30 8.22 11.01 21.08
N GLU A 31 8.66 12.19 20.64
CA GLU A 31 8.22 12.78 19.36
C GLU A 31 8.81 12.02 18.17
N ILE A 32 10.10 11.68 18.25
CA ILE A 32 10.76 10.82 17.27
C ILE A 32 10.03 9.48 17.19
N GLY A 33 9.70 8.87 18.34
CA GLY A 33 8.97 7.62 18.42
C GLY A 33 7.59 7.69 17.74
N LYS A 34 6.85 8.79 17.92
CA LYS A 34 5.58 9.02 17.22
C LYS A 34 5.76 9.10 15.71
N ILE A 35 6.76 9.84 15.24
CA ILE A 35 7.04 10.00 13.80
C ILE A 35 7.48 8.66 13.19
N THR A 36 8.39 7.93 13.85
CA THR A 36 8.85 6.63 13.35
C THR A 36 7.71 5.61 13.33
N ASN A 37 6.84 5.62 14.33
CA ASN A 37 5.67 4.75 14.35
C ASN A 37 4.69 5.09 13.23
N ALA A 38 4.44 6.38 12.97
CA ALA A 38 3.63 6.81 11.84
C ALA A 38 4.24 6.34 10.52
N ALA A 39 5.54 6.55 10.32
CA ALA A 39 6.25 6.11 9.12
C ALA A 39 6.17 4.58 8.90
N VAL A 40 6.28 3.78 9.96
CA VAL A 40 6.11 2.32 9.87
C VAL A 40 4.69 1.94 9.45
N LYS A 41 3.67 2.66 9.95
CA LYS A 41 2.27 2.42 9.57
C LYS A 41 1.99 2.85 8.13
N GLU A 42 2.54 3.98 7.70
CA GLU A 42 2.47 4.44 6.31
C GLU A 42 3.13 3.44 5.36
N LEU A 43 4.30 2.92 5.70
CA LEU A 43 4.99 1.90 4.92
C LEU A 43 4.19 0.60 4.79
N THR A 44 3.40 0.24 5.82
CA THR A 44 2.52 -0.93 5.74
C THR A 44 1.45 -0.72 4.67
N ILE A 45 0.79 0.45 4.66
CA ILE A 45 -0.23 0.81 3.67
C ILE A 45 0.38 0.83 2.25
N GLU A 46 1.56 1.43 2.08
CA GLU A 46 2.26 1.47 0.79
C GLU A 46 2.52 0.05 0.23
N ASN A 47 3.02 -0.86 1.08
CA ASN A 47 3.28 -2.23 0.68
C ASN A 47 1.99 -2.99 0.31
N GLU A 48 0.89 -2.75 1.02
CA GLU A 48 -0.39 -3.38 0.71
C GLU A 48 -0.98 -2.89 -0.62
N ILE A 49 -0.91 -1.57 -0.89
CA ILE A 49 -1.33 -0.99 -2.17
C ILE A 49 -0.49 -1.56 -3.32
N LYS A 50 0.84 -1.65 -3.11
CA LYS A 50 1.74 -2.24 -4.11
C LYS A 50 1.40 -3.69 -4.41
N LYS A 51 1.19 -4.50 -3.35
CA LYS A 51 0.79 -5.90 -3.49
C LYS A 51 -0.52 -6.02 -4.27
N LEU A 52 -1.50 -5.18 -3.95
CA LEU A 52 -2.79 -5.16 -4.66
C LEU A 52 -2.58 -4.83 -6.14
N SER A 53 -1.77 -3.81 -6.45
CA SER A 53 -1.44 -3.47 -7.84
C SER A 53 -0.72 -4.59 -8.58
N ASP A 54 0.19 -5.30 -7.91
CA ASP A 54 0.94 -6.40 -8.50
C ASP A 54 0.01 -7.58 -8.84
N VAL A 55 -0.87 -7.96 -7.93
CA VAL A 55 -1.82 -9.05 -8.14
C VAL A 55 -2.77 -8.75 -9.30
N TRP A 56 -3.38 -7.57 -9.36
CA TRP A 56 -4.30 -7.22 -10.46
C TRP A 56 -3.59 -7.08 -11.82
N ARG A 57 -2.31 -6.72 -11.84
CA ARG A 57 -1.51 -6.71 -13.07
C ARG A 57 -1.25 -8.13 -13.58
N GLU A 58 -1.03 -9.07 -12.68
CA GLU A 58 -0.69 -10.47 -13.01
C GLU A 58 -1.92 -11.35 -13.20
N GLN A 59 -3.08 -10.94 -12.68
CA GLN A 59 -4.32 -11.68 -12.81
C GLN A 59 -4.65 -11.96 -14.29
N ARG A 60 -5.07 -13.20 -14.57
CA ARG A 60 -5.51 -13.65 -15.89
C ARG A 60 -6.86 -14.31 -15.78
N PHE A 61 -7.74 -14.00 -16.72
CA PHE A 61 -9.03 -14.66 -16.84
C PHE A 61 -8.92 -15.84 -17.79
N GLU A 62 -9.34 -17.01 -17.34
CA GLU A 62 -9.40 -18.18 -18.20
C GLU A 62 -10.66 -18.13 -19.07
N LEU A 63 -10.46 -18.23 -20.38
CA LEU A 63 -11.54 -18.30 -21.35
C LEU A 63 -11.70 -19.73 -21.84
N GLY A 64 -12.90 -20.26 -21.67
CA GLY A 64 -13.32 -21.55 -22.20
C GLY A 64 -14.20 -21.40 -23.43
N LYS A 65 -14.00 -22.24 -24.44
CA LYS A 65 -14.99 -22.34 -25.53
C LYS A 65 -16.33 -22.82 -24.98
N TYR A 66 -17.39 -22.17 -25.42
CA TYR A 66 -18.77 -22.52 -25.14
C TYR A 66 -19.44 -23.01 -26.41
N THR A 67 -19.80 -24.29 -26.43
CA THR A 67 -20.49 -24.94 -27.54
C THR A 67 -21.87 -25.37 -27.09
N LYS A 68 -22.91 -25.09 -27.87
CA LYS A 68 -24.25 -25.64 -27.66
C LYS A 68 -24.51 -26.70 -28.73
N GLY A 69 -24.22 -27.96 -28.41
CA GLY A 69 -24.19 -29.04 -29.41
C GLY A 69 -22.95 -28.95 -30.29
N ALA A 70 -23.11 -28.93 -31.61
CA ALA A 70 -22.01 -28.83 -32.58
C ALA A 70 -21.68 -27.38 -33.01
N GLU A 71 -22.45 -26.38 -32.58
CA GLU A 71 -22.19 -24.97 -32.90
C GLU A 71 -21.27 -24.32 -31.85
N ASP A 72 -20.18 -23.71 -32.33
CA ASP A 72 -19.32 -22.82 -31.55
C ASP A 72 -20.06 -21.49 -31.30
N ARG A 73 -20.33 -21.18 -30.03
CA ARG A 73 -21.03 -19.96 -29.61
C ARG A 73 -20.10 -18.93 -28.98
N GLY A 74 -18.78 -19.17 -29.00
CA GLY A 74 -17.76 -18.23 -28.53
C GLY A 74 -17.10 -18.67 -27.22
N TYR A 75 -16.62 -17.70 -26.46
CA TYR A 75 -15.85 -17.94 -25.23
C TYR A 75 -16.61 -17.44 -24.00
N VAL A 76 -16.53 -18.22 -22.93
CA VAL A 76 -17.06 -17.88 -21.59
C VAL A 76 -15.93 -17.89 -20.58
N LEU A 77 -16.04 -17.06 -19.55
CA LEU A 77 -15.12 -17.10 -18.43
C LEU A 77 -15.26 -18.45 -17.70
N ARG A 78 -14.13 -19.08 -17.41
CA ARG A 78 -14.04 -20.27 -16.55
C ARG A 78 -13.42 -19.87 -15.21
N GLN A 79 -13.83 -20.56 -14.14
CA GLN A 79 -13.24 -20.46 -12.79
C GLN A 79 -13.08 -19.02 -12.28
N THR A 80 -14.19 -18.30 -12.12
CA THR A 80 -14.17 -16.94 -11.54
C THR A 80 -14.26 -16.92 -10.02
N GLU A 81 -14.54 -18.05 -9.37
CA GLU A 81 -14.77 -18.14 -7.92
C GLU A 81 -13.56 -17.65 -7.11
N GLU A 82 -12.36 -18.11 -7.44
CA GLU A 82 -11.13 -17.67 -6.76
C GLU A 82 -10.87 -16.17 -6.96
N ILE A 83 -11.19 -15.64 -8.14
CA ILE A 83 -11.03 -14.22 -8.47
C ILE A 83 -12.01 -13.36 -7.65
N MET A 84 -13.24 -13.86 -7.44
CA MET A 84 -14.23 -13.19 -6.60
C MET A 84 -13.80 -13.17 -5.13
N VAL A 85 -13.29 -14.29 -4.61
CA VAL A 85 -12.76 -14.34 -3.23
C VAL A 85 -11.59 -13.38 -3.05
N LEU A 86 -10.68 -13.33 -4.03
CA LEU A 86 -9.56 -12.38 -4.04
C LEU A 86 -10.03 -10.92 -4.08
N LEU A 87 -11.03 -10.61 -4.89
CA LEU A 87 -11.63 -9.28 -4.98
C LEU A 87 -12.24 -8.85 -3.64
N GLU A 88 -12.98 -9.75 -2.98
CA GLU A 88 -13.61 -9.50 -1.68
C GLU A 88 -12.56 -9.24 -0.58
N ASP A 89 -11.52 -10.08 -0.48
CA ASP A 89 -10.43 -9.91 0.49
C ASP A 89 -9.70 -8.57 0.29
N MET A 90 -9.39 -8.23 -0.97
CA MET A 90 -8.76 -6.95 -1.30
C MET A 90 -9.67 -5.74 -1.01
N GLY A 91 -10.98 -5.89 -1.19
CA GLY A 91 -11.96 -4.87 -0.79
C GLY A 91 -11.94 -4.60 0.71
N LEU A 92 -11.90 -5.65 1.54
CA LEU A 92 -11.79 -5.52 2.99
C LEU A 92 -10.47 -4.87 3.43
N ASN A 93 -9.37 -5.21 2.75
CA ASN A 93 -8.06 -4.59 2.99
C ASN A 93 -8.09 -3.08 2.66
N LEU A 94 -8.66 -2.69 1.52
CA LEU A 94 -8.81 -1.28 1.14
C LEU A 94 -9.68 -0.50 2.15
N GLN A 95 -10.79 -1.09 2.62
CA GLN A 95 -11.63 -0.49 3.66
C GLN A 95 -10.86 -0.30 4.98
N SER A 96 -10.05 -1.28 5.37
CA SER A 96 -9.20 -1.20 6.57
C SER A 96 -8.14 -0.11 6.44
N MET A 97 -7.52 0.03 5.26
CA MET A 97 -6.59 1.13 4.96
C MET A 97 -7.29 2.49 5.05
N MET A 98 -8.49 2.63 4.47
CA MET A 98 -9.27 3.88 4.52
C MET A 98 -9.64 4.31 5.94
N ALA A 99 -9.87 3.35 6.84
CA ALA A 99 -10.14 3.62 8.25
C ALA A 99 -8.89 4.05 9.04
N SER A 100 -7.69 3.81 8.51
CA SER A 100 -6.43 4.17 9.15
C SER A 100 -6.17 5.68 9.08
N PRO A 101 -5.78 6.34 10.20
CA PRO A 101 -5.41 7.76 10.16
C PRO A 101 -4.14 8.04 9.34
N PHE A 102 -3.34 7.00 9.06
CA PHE A 102 -2.09 7.05 8.30
C PHE A 102 -2.29 6.95 6.78
N VAL A 103 -3.54 6.82 6.31
CA VAL A 103 -3.85 6.68 4.87
C VAL A 103 -3.73 7.99 4.09
N ARG A 104 -3.62 9.13 4.79
CA ARG A 104 -3.66 10.48 4.18
C ARG A 104 -2.74 10.64 2.95
N PRO A 105 -1.48 10.19 2.96
CA PRO A 105 -0.59 10.31 1.80
C PRO A 105 -1.04 9.47 0.60
N PHE A 106 -1.81 8.40 0.85
CA PHE A 106 -2.20 7.39 -0.15
C PHE A 106 -3.69 7.45 -0.52
N LEU A 107 -4.44 8.43 0.00
CA LEU A 107 -5.90 8.53 -0.18
C LEU A 107 -6.34 8.51 -1.65
N SER A 108 -5.58 9.17 -2.54
CA SER A 108 -5.87 9.19 -3.98
C SER A 108 -5.74 7.80 -4.60
N GLU A 109 -4.69 7.06 -4.23
CA GLU A 109 -4.43 5.72 -4.74
C GLU A 109 -5.45 4.71 -4.21
N VAL A 110 -5.72 4.74 -2.90
CA VAL A 110 -6.68 3.86 -2.25
C VAL A 110 -8.09 4.07 -2.81
N ARG A 111 -8.53 5.33 -2.98
CA ARG A 111 -9.82 5.63 -3.64
C ARG A 111 -9.85 5.22 -5.10
N GLY A 112 -8.73 5.39 -5.82
CA GLY A 112 -8.62 4.97 -7.20
C GLY A 112 -8.79 3.45 -7.35
N TRP A 113 -8.26 2.68 -6.42
CA TRP A 113 -8.45 1.23 -6.36
C TRP A 113 -9.87 0.84 -5.91
N GLU A 114 -10.42 1.52 -4.90
CA GLU A 114 -11.80 1.32 -4.46
C GLU A 114 -12.78 1.50 -5.64
N GLN A 115 -12.62 2.56 -6.44
CA GLN A 115 -13.47 2.80 -7.61
C GLN A 115 -13.27 1.77 -8.74
N LYS A 116 -12.06 1.26 -8.93
CA LYS A 116 -11.77 0.24 -9.96
C LYS A 116 -12.32 -1.13 -9.59
N LEU A 117 -12.37 -1.42 -8.30
CA LEU A 117 -12.78 -2.72 -7.74
C LEU A 117 -14.21 -2.71 -7.22
N SER A 118 -14.85 -1.55 -7.10
CA SER A 118 -16.27 -1.43 -6.82
C SER A 118 -17.08 -1.89 -8.03
N LEU A 119 -18.03 -2.81 -7.78
CA LEU A 119 -19.00 -3.29 -8.76
C LEU A 119 -19.90 -2.18 -9.30
#